data_AF-A0A1X7JGF8-F1
#
_entry.id   AF-A0A1X7JGF8-F1
#
_cell.length_a   1.000
_cell.length_b   1.000
_cell.length_c   1.000
_cell.angle_alpha   90.00
_cell.angle_beta   90.00
_cell.angle_gamma   90.00
#
_symmetry.space_group_name_H-M   'P 1'
#
loop_
_entity.id
_entity.type
_entity.pdbx_description
1 polymer ?
#
loop_
_entity_poly.entity_id
_entity_poly.type
_entity_poly.pdbx_seq_one_letter_code
_entity_poly.pdbx_strand_id
1 'polypeptide(L)'
;MKNHVFRALCATLLGLAATPALSHATLEQKEAAAGSTYRAVIRVGHGCEGQATNTLRVELPEGFYNAKPMPKAGWTLETVKGPYAKPFDNHGKEMTEGTREVIWSGGDLQDDWYDEFVIRGTVGADIAPETVLYFKTVQECANGREDWTDVSGSKEVPNPAPGVTVTAGKGDHGHGGHNAAADDGAIKLGDLTLSNGFSRATPPGAPVAGGFVTIANAGAGDRLISASVDFAGRAEIHEMAMEGEVMRMRQLPEGLTIPAGETVELKPGGYHLMFMELKQPLVEGETVNVTLKFEKAGEVTLPLRVGPRNAGTEDKGNAHHGH
;
A
#
# COMPACT_ATOMS: atom_id res chain seq x y z
N MET A 1 71.35 -30.99 20.31
CA MET A 1 71.24 -29.51 20.27
C MET A 1 70.55 -29.10 18.98
N LYS A 2 69.59 -28.17 19.08
CA LYS A 2 68.78 -27.51 18.04
C LYS A 2 67.48 -28.22 17.61
N ASN A 3 66.43 -28.00 18.41
CA ASN A 3 65.04 -28.09 17.97
C ASN A 3 64.73 -26.87 17.11
N HIS A 4 64.24 -27.08 15.89
CA HIS A 4 63.68 -26.03 15.05
C HIS A 4 62.20 -25.84 15.38
N VAL A 5 61.86 -24.67 15.92
CA VAL A 5 60.47 -24.23 16.12
C VAL A 5 59.99 -23.57 14.82
N PHE A 6 59.06 -24.22 14.13
CA PHE A 6 58.36 -23.65 12.97
C PHE A 6 57.18 -22.80 13.50
N ARG A 7 57.28 -21.47 13.38
CA ARG A 7 56.15 -20.57 13.65
C ARG A 7 55.28 -20.49 12.39
N ALA A 8 54.09 -21.09 12.44
CA ALA A 8 53.05 -20.86 11.44
C ALA A 8 52.38 -19.51 11.74
N LEU A 9 52.49 -18.55 10.82
CA LEU A 9 51.81 -17.26 10.88
C LEU A 9 50.47 -17.42 10.12
N CYS A 10 49.37 -17.65 10.85
CA CYS A 10 48.03 -17.58 10.28
C CYS A 10 47.63 -16.11 10.11
N ALA A 11 47.78 -15.57 8.90
CA ALA A 11 47.16 -14.31 8.51
C ALA A 11 45.70 -14.56 8.14
N THR A 12 44.78 -14.37 9.08
CA THR A 12 43.34 -14.28 8.81
C THR A 12 43.05 -12.96 8.10
N LEU A 13 42.89 -13.00 6.77
CA LEU A 13 42.25 -11.91 6.03
C LEU A 13 40.78 -11.84 6.47
N LEU A 14 40.44 -10.82 7.28
CA LEU A 14 39.05 -10.36 7.39
C LEU A 14 38.69 -9.66 6.08
N GLY A 15 38.01 -10.38 5.18
CA GLY A 15 37.34 -9.75 4.05
C GLY A 15 36.20 -8.89 4.58
N LEU A 16 36.36 -7.56 4.57
CA LEU A 16 35.22 -6.66 4.68
C LEU A 16 34.36 -6.87 3.44
N ALA A 17 33.25 -7.60 3.59
CA ALA A 17 32.17 -7.52 2.63
C ALA A 17 31.58 -6.11 2.76
N ALA A 18 32.00 -5.19 1.90
CA ALA A 18 31.32 -3.92 1.74
C ALA A 18 29.89 -4.24 1.27
N THR A 19 28.91 -4.08 2.16
CA THR A 19 27.51 -4.05 1.76
C THR A 19 27.36 -2.88 0.80
N PRO A 20 26.81 -3.06 -0.41
CA PRO A 20 26.56 -1.92 -1.29
C PRO A 20 25.65 -0.96 -0.54
N ALA A 21 26.13 0.26 -0.31
CA ALA A 21 25.28 1.34 0.13
C ALA A 21 24.18 1.49 -0.94
N LEU A 22 22.92 1.33 -0.54
CA LEU A 22 21.76 1.50 -1.40
C LEU A 22 21.60 2.99 -1.71
N SER A 23 22.39 3.51 -2.65
CA SER A 23 22.41 4.91 -3.04
C SER A 23 21.37 5.28 -4.10
N HIS A 24 20.57 4.31 -4.55
CA HIS A 24 19.57 4.53 -5.59
C HIS A 24 18.21 4.82 -5.00
N ALA A 25 17.42 5.66 -5.70
CA ALA A 25 15.99 5.72 -5.43
C ALA A 25 15.35 4.34 -5.62
N THR A 26 14.37 4.02 -4.78
CA THR A 26 13.68 2.73 -4.85
C THR A 26 12.17 2.89 -4.68
N LEU A 27 11.40 2.00 -5.30
CA LEU A 27 9.98 1.83 -4.97
C LEU A 27 9.83 0.87 -3.78
N GLU A 28 8.96 1.21 -2.83
CA GLU A 28 8.61 0.33 -1.71
C GLU A 28 7.97 -0.98 -2.21
N GLN A 29 6.93 -0.86 -3.04
CA GLN A 29 6.26 -2.00 -3.65
C GLN A 29 6.89 -2.33 -5.01
N LYS A 30 7.38 -3.56 -5.18
CA LYS A 30 8.05 -4.01 -6.42
C LYS A 30 7.12 -4.63 -7.45
N GLU A 31 5.88 -4.90 -7.08
CA GLU A 31 4.89 -5.53 -7.95
C GLU A 31 3.56 -4.77 -7.92
N ALA A 32 2.83 -4.80 -9.04
CA ALA A 32 1.49 -4.23 -9.15
C ALA A 32 0.64 -5.00 -10.16
N ALA A 33 -0.61 -5.33 -9.82
CA ALA A 33 -1.48 -6.03 -10.76
C ALA A 33 -1.96 -5.09 -11.89
N ALA A 34 -2.02 -5.61 -13.12
CA ALA A 34 -2.65 -4.89 -14.22
C ALA A 34 -4.10 -4.51 -13.88
N GLY A 35 -4.50 -3.28 -14.22
CA GLY A 35 -5.84 -2.74 -13.93
C GLY A 35 -6.06 -2.29 -12.48
N SER A 36 -5.05 -2.39 -11.61
CA SER A 36 -5.17 -2.03 -10.20
C SER A 36 -4.64 -0.63 -9.88
N THR A 37 -5.12 -0.06 -8.79
CA THR A 37 -4.52 1.15 -8.20
C THR A 37 -3.17 0.78 -7.60
N TYR A 38 -2.14 1.56 -7.93
CA TYR A 38 -0.79 1.41 -7.42
C TYR A 38 -0.34 2.68 -6.70
N ARG A 39 0.36 2.50 -5.57
CA ARG A 39 0.91 3.58 -4.76
C ARG A 39 2.44 3.55 -4.90
N ALA A 40 2.96 4.31 -5.85
CA ALA A 40 4.39 4.47 -6.06
C ALA A 40 5.00 5.29 -4.91
N VAL A 41 5.57 4.60 -3.92
CA VAL A 41 6.33 5.22 -2.82
C VAL A 41 7.80 5.19 -3.20
N ILE A 42 8.30 6.32 -3.67
CA ILE A 42 9.69 6.48 -4.07
C ILE A 42 10.48 6.92 -2.83
N ARG A 43 11.38 6.05 -2.37
CA ARG A 43 12.30 6.33 -1.28
C ARG A 43 13.60 6.90 -1.82
N VAL A 44 13.97 8.08 -1.33
CA VAL A 44 15.27 8.73 -1.57
C VAL A 44 16.08 8.61 -0.29
N GLY A 45 17.25 7.97 -0.37
CA GLY A 45 17.99 7.53 0.81
C GLY A 45 18.91 8.58 1.45
N HIS A 46 19.31 9.58 0.69
CA HIS A 46 20.32 10.57 1.06
C HIS A 46 20.27 11.77 0.09
N GLY A 47 21.14 12.75 0.32
CA GLY A 47 21.34 13.94 -0.50
C GLY A 47 22.33 13.68 -1.64
N CYS A 48 22.58 14.66 -2.50
CA CYS A 48 23.55 14.50 -3.59
C CYS A 48 24.90 15.00 -3.10
N GLU A 49 25.94 14.17 -3.16
CA GLU A 49 27.31 14.56 -2.80
C GLU A 49 27.42 15.22 -1.39
N GLY A 50 26.65 14.74 -0.41
CA GLY A 50 26.65 15.32 0.94
C GLY A 50 25.79 16.57 1.11
N GLN A 51 25.09 17.02 0.06
CA GLN A 51 24.22 18.21 0.09
C GLN A 51 22.75 17.82 0.15
N ALA A 52 21.96 18.63 0.85
CA ALA A 52 20.53 18.38 0.99
C ALA A 52 19.82 18.37 -0.39
N THR A 53 18.87 17.46 -0.54
CA THR A 53 17.97 17.44 -1.70
C THR A 53 16.98 18.57 -1.59
N ASN A 54 16.91 19.39 -2.61
CA ASN A 54 15.96 20.48 -2.69
C ASN A 54 14.86 20.23 -3.72
N THR A 55 15.13 19.40 -4.73
CA THR A 55 14.15 19.05 -5.76
C THR A 55 14.17 17.55 -6.06
N LEU A 56 12.99 16.97 -6.21
CA LEU A 56 12.80 15.64 -6.78
C LEU A 56 11.82 15.73 -7.95
N ARG A 57 12.22 15.23 -9.12
CA ARG A 57 11.39 15.14 -10.32
C ARG A 57 11.17 13.68 -10.68
N VAL A 58 9.94 13.32 -11.01
CA VAL A 58 9.58 11.95 -11.39
C VAL A 58 8.80 11.98 -12.70
N GLU A 59 9.39 11.40 -13.74
CA GLU A 59 8.71 11.13 -15.01
C GLU A 59 7.93 9.81 -14.89
N LEU A 60 6.64 9.88 -15.21
CA LEU A 60 5.73 8.75 -15.06
C LEU A 60 5.77 7.85 -16.31
N PRO A 61 5.85 6.52 -16.15
CA PRO A 61 5.87 5.61 -17.29
C PRO A 61 4.56 5.65 -18.08
N GLU A 62 4.63 5.23 -19.35
CA GLU A 62 3.42 4.87 -20.09
C GLU A 62 2.76 3.66 -19.42
N GLY A 63 1.43 3.57 -19.49
CA GLY A 63 0.68 2.52 -18.78
C GLY A 63 0.42 2.81 -17.30
N PHE A 64 0.91 3.93 -16.76
CA PHE A 64 0.53 4.44 -15.44
C PHE A 64 -0.24 5.75 -15.61
N TYR A 65 -1.49 5.78 -15.14
CA TYR A 65 -2.42 6.89 -15.39
C TYR A 65 -3.18 7.33 -14.14
N ASN A 66 -3.98 8.40 -14.27
CA ASN A 66 -4.75 9.01 -13.16
C ASN A 66 -3.86 9.32 -11.94
N ALA A 67 -2.62 9.74 -12.23
CA ALA A 67 -1.60 9.95 -11.21
C ALA A 67 -1.91 11.20 -10.37
N LYS A 68 -1.91 11.01 -9.05
CA LYS A 68 -2.18 11.99 -8.01
C LYS A 68 -1.03 11.95 -6.99
N PRO A 69 -0.08 12.88 -7.08
CA PRO A 69 0.98 12.99 -6.10
C PRO A 69 0.47 13.48 -4.74
N MET A 70 1.11 13.04 -3.68
CA MET A 70 0.80 13.44 -2.30
C MET A 70 1.50 14.78 -1.99
N PRO A 71 0.74 15.82 -1.57
CA PRO A 71 1.33 17.04 -1.03
C PRO A 71 2.21 16.70 0.18
N LYS A 72 3.34 17.39 0.31
CA LYS A 72 4.34 17.12 1.32
C LYS A 72 4.70 18.41 2.05
N ALA A 73 4.60 18.41 3.38
CA ALA A 73 4.90 19.58 4.18
C ALA A 73 6.36 20.02 3.97
N GLY A 74 6.57 21.33 3.78
CA GLY A 74 7.90 21.88 3.49
C GLY A 74 8.37 21.75 2.03
N TRP A 75 7.55 21.17 1.15
CA TRP A 75 7.86 21.06 -0.29
C TRP A 75 6.75 21.72 -1.12
N THR A 76 7.13 22.40 -2.20
CA THR A 76 6.22 22.85 -3.24
C THR A 76 5.98 21.70 -4.20
N LEU A 77 4.71 21.37 -4.47
CA LEU A 77 4.33 20.30 -5.40
C LEU A 77 3.78 20.88 -6.69
N GLU A 78 4.39 20.50 -7.81
CA GLU A 78 3.95 20.83 -9.16
C GLU A 78 3.72 19.56 -9.98
N THR A 79 2.84 19.65 -10.98
CA THR A 79 2.55 18.55 -11.91
C THR A 79 2.57 19.08 -13.33
N VAL A 80 3.25 18.37 -14.22
CA VAL A 80 3.23 18.66 -15.66
C VAL A 80 2.28 17.68 -16.32
N LYS A 81 1.28 18.22 -17.03
CA LYS A 81 0.35 17.43 -17.83
C LYS A 81 0.88 17.25 -19.24
N GLY A 82 0.56 16.11 -19.84
CA GLY A 82 0.89 15.82 -21.23
C GLY A 82 0.02 14.68 -21.78
N PRO A 83 0.07 14.46 -23.10
CA PRO A 83 -0.65 13.37 -23.73
C PRO A 83 -0.10 12.02 -23.28
N TYR A 84 -0.97 11.01 -23.24
CA TYR A 84 -0.55 9.62 -23.14
C TYR A 84 -0.28 9.06 -24.54
N ALA A 85 0.68 8.14 -24.66
CA ALA A 85 0.97 7.50 -25.95
C ALA A 85 -0.19 6.64 -26.44
N LYS A 86 -0.96 6.05 -25.50
CA LYS A 86 -2.21 5.35 -25.75
C LYS A 86 -3.31 5.94 -24.86
N PRO A 87 -4.49 6.27 -25.42
CA PRO A 87 -5.65 6.60 -24.60
C PRO A 87 -6.02 5.41 -23.71
N PHE A 88 -6.53 5.69 -22.52
CA PHE A 88 -7.07 4.66 -21.62
C PHE A 88 -8.53 4.97 -21.30
N ASP A 89 -9.30 3.92 -21.10
CA ASP A 89 -10.66 4.02 -20.58
C ASP A 89 -10.61 4.16 -19.06
N ASN A 90 -11.24 5.21 -18.55
CA ASN A 90 -11.47 5.39 -17.13
C ASN A 90 -12.98 5.45 -16.87
N HIS A 91 -13.58 4.28 -16.68
CA HIS A 91 -15.02 4.13 -16.42
C HIS A 91 -15.91 4.69 -17.56
N GLY A 92 -15.60 4.32 -18.81
CA GLY A 92 -16.33 4.74 -20.00
C GLY A 92 -15.92 6.12 -20.52
N LYS A 93 -14.96 6.78 -19.87
CA LYS A 93 -14.37 8.04 -20.33
C LYS A 93 -12.98 7.78 -20.88
N GLU A 94 -12.83 8.00 -22.19
CA GLU A 94 -11.52 8.03 -22.82
C GLU A 94 -10.71 9.20 -22.27
N MET A 95 -9.49 8.89 -21.85
CA MET A 95 -8.54 9.85 -21.33
C MET A 95 -7.30 9.85 -22.22
N THR A 96 -7.04 11.00 -22.85
CA THR A 96 -5.95 11.17 -23.81
C THR A 96 -4.75 11.92 -23.23
N GLU A 97 -4.92 12.58 -22.07
CA GLU A 97 -3.87 13.34 -21.37
C GLU A 97 -4.01 13.26 -19.85
N GLY A 98 -2.92 13.51 -19.14
CA GLY A 98 -2.87 13.53 -17.68
C GLY A 98 -1.48 13.89 -17.17
N THR A 99 -1.25 13.72 -15.86
CA THR A 99 0.06 13.98 -15.26
C THR A 99 1.11 13.06 -15.87
N ARG A 100 2.19 13.63 -16.39
CA ARG A 100 3.35 12.91 -16.94
C ARG A 100 4.63 13.16 -16.15
N GLU A 101 4.69 14.27 -15.41
CA GLU A 101 5.78 14.58 -14.50
C GLU A 101 5.24 15.10 -13.17
N VAL A 102 5.88 14.72 -12.07
CA VAL A 102 5.65 15.26 -10.74
C VAL A 102 6.93 15.87 -10.21
N ILE A 103 6.84 17.08 -9.65
CA ILE A 103 7.99 17.82 -9.14
C ILE A 103 7.70 18.22 -7.69
N TRP A 104 8.55 17.82 -6.76
CA TRP A 104 8.62 18.41 -5.42
C TRP A 104 9.86 19.29 -5.35
N SER A 105 9.71 20.55 -4.97
CA SER A 105 10.82 21.52 -4.92
C SER A 105 10.83 22.34 -3.63
N GLY A 106 11.96 23.00 -3.35
CA GLY A 106 12.14 23.82 -2.14
C GLY A 106 12.30 23.00 -0.85
N GLY A 107 12.55 21.70 -0.99
CA GLY A 107 12.77 20.80 0.14
C GLY A 107 14.15 20.96 0.78
N ASP A 108 14.34 20.23 1.87
CA ASP A 108 15.60 20.20 2.65
C ASP A 108 15.85 18.81 3.23
N LEU A 109 15.92 17.79 2.35
CA LEU A 109 16.26 16.43 2.78
C LEU A 109 17.77 16.33 2.93
N GLN A 110 18.25 16.39 4.18
CA GLN A 110 19.67 16.29 4.53
C GLN A 110 20.27 14.95 4.12
N ASP A 111 21.58 14.93 3.88
CA ASP A 111 22.28 13.75 3.37
C ASP A 111 22.19 12.52 4.28
N ASP A 112 22.18 12.75 5.60
CA ASP A 112 22.10 11.70 6.61
C ASP A 112 20.69 11.10 6.76
N TRP A 113 19.69 11.64 6.07
CA TRP A 113 18.29 11.26 6.22
C TRP A 113 17.73 10.71 4.90
N TYR A 114 16.74 9.82 5.04
CA TYR A 114 15.94 9.37 3.92
C TYR A 114 14.54 9.98 3.98
N ASP A 115 13.85 10.00 2.84
CA ASP A 115 12.47 10.43 2.77
C ASP A 115 11.70 9.67 1.68
N GLU A 116 10.37 9.82 1.70
CA GLU A 116 9.45 9.17 0.78
C GLU A 116 8.57 10.20 0.05
N PHE A 117 8.41 9.94 -1.25
CA PHE A 117 7.64 10.74 -2.20
C PHE A 117 6.60 9.85 -2.86
N VAL A 118 5.34 10.18 -2.66
CA VAL A 118 4.23 9.25 -2.94
C VAL A 118 3.38 9.73 -4.10
N ILE A 119 3.15 8.83 -5.06
CA ILE A 119 2.26 9.04 -6.20
C ILE A 119 1.26 7.90 -6.24
N ARG A 120 -0.04 8.21 -6.14
CA ARG A 120 -1.10 7.23 -6.38
C ARG A 120 -1.54 7.30 -7.82
N GLY A 121 -1.67 6.18 -8.51
CA GLY A 121 -2.26 6.11 -9.85
C GLY A 121 -2.75 4.71 -10.15
N THR A 122 -3.01 4.41 -11.41
CA THR A 122 -3.53 3.11 -11.86
C THR A 122 -2.60 2.52 -12.91
N VAL A 123 -2.32 1.22 -12.79
CA VAL A 123 -1.66 0.44 -13.84
C VAL A 123 -2.69 0.04 -14.88
N GLY A 124 -2.42 0.28 -16.16
CA GLY A 124 -3.29 -0.12 -17.27
C GLY A 124 -3.67 -1.61 -17.21
N ALA A 125 -4.94 -1.92 -17.48
CA ALA A 125 -5.42 -3.30 -17.53
C ALA A 125 -4.87 -4.06 -18.75
N ASP A 126 -4.44 -3.32 -19.78
CA ASP A 126 -3.84 -3.82 -21.01
C ASP A 126 -2.33 -4.05 -20.91
N ILE A 127 -1.71 -3.66 -19.78
CA ILE A 127 -0.28 -3.86 -19.56
C ILE A 127 -0.02 -5.34 -19.31
N ALA A 128 0.84 -5.93 -20.14
CA ALA A 128 1.17 -7.34 -20.04
C ALA A 128 1.87 -7.65 -18.71
N PRO A 129 1.58 -8.80 -18.08
CA PRO A 129 2.37 -9.29 -16.95
C PRO A 129 3.86 -9.36 -17.28
N GLU A 130 4.70 -9.24 -16.26
CA GLU A 130 6.17 -9.17 -16.34
C GLU A 130 6.72 -7.88 -16.96
N THR A 131 5.87 -7.02 -17.54
CA THR A 131 6.28 -5.67 -17.95
C THR A 131 6.75 -4.87 -16.74
N VAL A 132 7.91 -4.21 -16.85
CA VAL A 132 8.39 -3.32 -15.79
C VAL A 132 8.06 -1.87 -16.15
N LEU A 133 7.34 -1.18 -15.28
CA LEU A 133 7.08 0.24 -15.39
C LEU A 133 8.12 1.02 -14.57
N TYR A 134 8.90 1.86 -15.23
CA TYR A 134 9.98 2.62 -14.59
C TYR A 134 9.57 4.07 -14.32
N PHE A 135 9.72 4.49 -13.07
CA PHE A 135 9.49 5.86 -12.60
C PHE A 135 10.82 6.58 -12.59
N LYS A 136 11.21 7.14 -13.74
CA LYS A 136 12.50 7.81 -13.86
C LYS A 136 12.54 8.98 -12.89
N THR A 137 13.54 8.98 -12.02
CA THR A 137 13.60 9.91 -10.90
C THR A 137 14.90 10.71 -10.99
N VAL A 138 14.79 12.02 -10.86
CA VAL A 138 15.91 12.95 -10.84
C VAL A 138 15.89 13.69 -9.51
N GLN A 139 17.01 13.61 -8.79
CA GLN A 139 17.26 14.34 -7.56
C GLN A 139 18.17 15.51 -7.85
N GLU A 140 17.81 16.71 -7.38
CA GLU A 140 18.65 17.90 -7.49
C GLU A 140 18.93 18.46 -6.09
N CYS A 141 20.20 18.81 -5.88
CA CYS A 141 20.73 19.40 -4.67
C CYS A 141 21.43 20.73 -5.01
N ALA A 142 21.90 21.46 -4.01
CA ALA A 142 22.52 22.77 -4.23
C ALA A 142 23.65 22.77 -5.30
N ASN A 143 24.49 21.74 -5.30
CA ASN A 143 25.62 21.60 -6.25
C ASN A 143 25.73 20.21 -6.89
N GLY A 144 24.74 19.34 -6.70
CA GLY A 144 24.79 17.94 -7.12
C GLY A 144 23.48 17.48 -7.72
N ARG A 145 23.52 16.36 -8.44
CA ARG A 145 22.37 15.77 -9.13
C ARG A 145 22.55 14.27 -9.28
N GLU A 146 21.48 13.51 -9.05
CA GLU A 146 21.43 12.07 -9.30
C GLU A 146 20.31 11.76 -10.28
N ASP A 147 20.62 11.02 -11.36
CA ASP A 147 19.70 10.72 -12.45
C ASP A 147 19.39 9.22 -12.51
N TRP A 148 18.47 8.73 -11.68
CA TRP A 148 17.98 7.35 -11.70
C TRP A 148 16.96 7.15 -12.83
N THR A 149 17.48 7.08 -14.05
CA THR A 149 16.70 7.14 -15.29
C THR A 149 16.93 5.96 -16.24
N ASP A 150 17.85 5.05 -15.91
CA ASP A 150 18.12 3.86 -16.72
C ASP A 150 16.97 2.84 -16.62
N VAL A 151 16.41 2.48 -17.78
CA VAL A 151 15.25 1.57 -17.91
C VAL A 151 15.62 0.24 -18.56
N SER A 152 16.91 -0.08 -18.66
CA SER A 152 17.41 -1.32 -19.29
C SER A 152 17.01 -2.59 -18.53
N GLY A 153 16.68 -2.45 -17.24
CA GLY A 153 16.41 -3.57 -16.33
C GLY A 153 17.65 -4.26 -15.80
N SER A 154 18.85 -3.79 -16.17
CA SER A 154 20.08 -4.27 -15.57
C SER A 154 20.20 -3.79 -14.12
N LYS A 155 20.71 -4.66 -13.24
CA LYS A 155 21.05 -4.30 -11.85
C LYS A 155 22.49 -3.78 -11.72
N GLU A 156 23.25 -3.81 -12.81
CA GLU A 156 24.68 -3.49 -12.86
C GLU A 156 24.94 -2.07 -13.40
N VAL A 157 23.88 -1.35 -13.75
CA VAL A 157 23.97 0.06 -14.14
C VAL A 157 24.10 0.94 -12.89
N PRO A 158 24.84 2.06 -12.99
CA PRO A 158 25.08 2.95 -11.85
C PRO A 158 23.86 3.76 -11.44
N ASN A 159 22.81 3.84 -12.28
CA ASN A 159 21.69 4.73 -12.08
C ASN A 159 20.34 4.13 -12.53
N PRO A 160 19.97 2.94 -12.02
CA PRO A 160 18.74 2.26 -12.40
C PRO A 160 17.51 3.06 -11.94
N ALA A 161 16.55 3.25 -12.84
CA ALA A 161 15.28 3.84 -12.47
C ALA A 161 14.49 2.92 -11.53
N PRO A 162 13.77 3.47 -10.53
CA PRO A 162 12.83 2.70 -9.72
C PRO A 162 11.76 2.04 -10.60
N GLY A 163 11.70 0.71 -10.59
CA GLY A 163 10.77 -0.08 -11.40
C GLY A 163 9.76 -0.89 -10.57
N VAL A 164 8.56 -1.06 -11.11
CA VAL A 164 7.52 -1.97 -10.61
C VAL A 164 7.19 -3.01 -11.68
N THR A 165 7.22 -4.28 -11.32
CA THR A 165 6.85 -5.39 -12.21
C THR A 165 5.34 -5.57 -12.21
N VAL A 166 4.74 -5.57 -13.39
CA VAL A 166 3.31 -5.77 -13.54
C VAL A 166 2.99 -7.26 -13.40
N THR A 167 2.01 -7.60 -12.56
CA THR A 167 1.49 -8.96 -12.42
C THR A 167 0.15 -9.09 -13.11
N ALA A 168 -0.32 -10.34 -13.33
CA ALA A 168 -1.60 -10.59 -13.96
C ALA A 168 -2.75 -9.90 -13.20
N GLY A 169 -3.58 -9.14 -13.92
CA GLY A 169 -4.84 -8.63 -13.39
C GLY A 169 -5.79 -9.77 -13.05
N LYS A 170 -6.65 -9.59 -12.04
CA LYS A 170 -7.75 -10.54 -11.79
C LYS A 170 -8.70 -10.46 -12.99
N GLY A 171 -8.84 -11.57 -13.71
CA GLY A 171 -9.60 -11.65 -14.96
C GLY A 171 -11.04 -11.13 -14.83
N ASP A 172 -11.47 -10.43 -15.88
CA ASP A 172 -12.79 -9.83 -16.03
C ASP A 172 -13.91 -10.89 -16.06
N HIS A 173 -14.69 -10.93 -14.98
CA HIS A 173 -16.10 -11.30 -15.04
C HIS A 173 -16.90 -10.35 -14.14
N GLY A 174 -17.47 -9.31 -14.76
CA GLY A 174 -18.78 -8.79 -14.38
C GLY A 174 -18.79 -7.72 -13.29
N HIS A 175 -19.13 -6.50 -13.72
CA HIS A 175 -19.62 -5.35 -12.95
C HIS A 175 -19.97 -5.61 -11.47
N GLY A 176 -19.17 -5.05 -10.56
CA GLY A 176 -19.55 -4.91 -9.16
C GLY A 176 -18.47 -4.31 -8.27
N GLY A 177 -18.58 -3.01 -7.97
CA GLY A 177 -18.15 -2.48 -6.68
C GLY A 177 -16.71 -1.96 -6.56
N HIS A 178 -16.60 -0.65 -6.46
CA HIS A 178 -15.38 0.05 -6.06
C HIS A 178 -15.01 -0.29 -4.61
N ASN A 179 -13.75 -0.69 -4.37
CA ASN A 179 -12.87 -0.24 -3.29
C ASN A 179 -11.58 -1.08 -3.27
N ALA A 180 -10.59 -0.72 -4.09
CA ALA A 180 -9.24 -1.24 -3.95
C ALA A 180 -8.53 -0.48 -2.80
N ALA A 181 -8.85 -0.87 -1.57
CA ALA A 181 -7.90 -0.77 -0.47
C ALA A 181 -6.71 -1.69 -0.79
N ALA A 182 -5.51 -1.31 -0.38
CA ALA A 182 -4.28 -2.05 -0.64
C ALA A 182 -4.45 -3.54 -0.28
N ASP A 183 -4.14 -4.43 -1.23
CA ASP A 183 -4.09 -5.87 -1.03
C ASP A 183 -2.81 -6.18 -0.22
N ASP A 184 -2.89 -5.99 1.09
CA ASP A 184 -1.93 -6.53 2.05
C ASP A 184 -2.11 -8.06 2.04
N GLY A 185 -1.41 -8.72 1.10
CA GLY A 185 -1.21 -10.17 1.00
C GLY A 185 -2.42 -11.03 1.38
N ALA A 186 -3.35 -11.23 0.45
CA ALA A 186 -4.51 -12.09 0.65
C ALA A 186 -4.16 -13.44 1.34
N ILE A 187 -4.79 -13.70 2.50
CA ILE A 187 -4.57 -14.90 3.30
C ILE A 187 -5.60 -15.97 2.92
N LYS A 188 -5.12 -17.19 2.66
CA LYS A 188 -5.99 -18.35 2.39
C LYS A 188 -6.24 -19.18 3.64
N LEU A 189 -7.50 -19.59 3.81
CA LEU A 189 -7.95 -20.58 4.79
C LEU A 189 -8.87 -21.58 4.07
N GLY A 190 -8.32 -22.69 3.61
CA GLY A 190 -9.05 -23.60 2.71
C GLY A 190 -9.48 -22.88 1.43
N ASP A 191 -10.78 -22.91 1.15
CA ASP A 191 -11.39 -22.23 -0.01
C ASP A 191 -11.73 -20.75 0.24
N LEU A 192 -11.49 -20.25 1.45
CA LEU A 192 -11.67 -18.84 1.79
C LEU A 192 -10.39 -18.05 1.48
N THR A 193 -10.56 -16.87 0.89
CA THR A 193 -9.50 -15.89 0.70
C THR A 193 -9.90 -14.59 1.39
N LEU A 194 -9.08 -14.16 2.35
CA LEU A 194 -9.28 -12.92 3.10
C LEU A 194 -8.30 -11.87 2.60
N SER A 195 -8.77 -10.69 2.24
CA SER A 195 -7.94 -9.62 1.69
C SER A 195 -8.39 -8.25 2.19
N ASN A 196 -7.60 -7.22 1.90
CA ASN A 196 -7.93 -5.81 2.19
C ASN A 196 -8.25 -5.57 3.67
N GLY A 197 -7.53 -6.26 4.57
CA GLY A 197 -7.71 -6.14 6.01
C GLY A 197 -7.22 -4.79 6.52
N PHE A 198 -8.09 -3.99 7.13
CA PHE A 198 -7.65 -2.74 7.77
C PHE A 198 -8.47 -2.40 9.01
N SER A 199 -7.90 -1.52 9.83
CA SER A 199 -8.60 -0.85 10.93
C SER A 199 -8.39 0.67 10.83
N ARG A 200 -9.11 1.43 11.66
CA ARG A 200 -9.00 2.89 11.73
C ARG A 200 -8.26 3.30 12.98
N ALA A 201 -7.37 4.28 12.83
CA ALA A 201 -6.74 4.91 13.97
C ALA A 201 -7.77 5.47 14.96
N THR A 202 -7.45 5.42 16.25
CA THR A 202 -8.32 5.92 17.31
C THR A 202 -7.64 7.01 18.13
N PRO A 203 -8.37 8.01 18.65
CA PRO A 203 -7.82 8.91 19.65
C PRO A 203 -7.44 8.14 20.94
N PRO A 204 -6.50 8.66 21.75
CA PRO A 204 -6.25 8.13 23.09
C PRO A 204 -7.53 8.07 23.93
N GLY A 205 -7.76 6.94 24.61
CA GLY A 205 -8.94 6.72 25.45
C GLY A 205 -10.23 6.35 24.71
N ALA A 206 -10.19 6.13 23.39
CA ALA A 206 -11.35 5.62 22.65
C ALA A 206 -11.79 4.25 23.21
N PRO A 207 -13.09 4.05 23.48
CA PRO A 207 -13.57 2.78 24.03
C PRO A 207 -13.67 1.67 22.97
N VAL A 208 -13.68 2.03 21.68
CA VAL A 208 -14.01 1.13 20.56
C VAL A 208 -13.23 1.45 19.29
N ALA A 209 -13.03 0.44 18.44
CA ALA A 209 -12.50 0.57 17.07
C ALA A 209 -13.23 -0.36 16.09
N GLY A 210 -13.16 -0.04 14.79
CA GLY A 210 -13.70 -0.87 13.71
C GLY A 210 -12.61 -1.60 12.94
N GLY A 211 -12.85 -2.85 12.58
CA GLY A 211 -12.03 -3.65 11.68
C GLY A 211 -12.81 -4.08 10.43
N PHE A 212 -12.11 -4.14 9.31
CA PHE A 212 -12.68 -4.33 7.97
C PHE A 212 -11.84 -5.33 7.19
N VAL A 213 -12.49 -6.14 6.37
CA VAL A 213 -11.87 -7.23 5.58
C VAL A 213 -12.82 -7.69 4.47
N THR A 214 -12.27 -8.06 3.32
CA THR A 214 -13.01 -8.75 2.26
C THR A 214 -12.80 -10.26 2.39
N ILE A 215 -13.88 -11.04 2.35
CA ILE A 215 -13.85 -12.51 2.46
C ILE A 215 -14.47 -13.10 1.19
N ALA A 216 -13.66 -13.70 0.33
CA ALA A 216 -14.11 -14.44 -0.85
C ALA A 216 -14.17 -15.94 -0.56
N ASN A 217 -15.28 -16.60 -0.92
CA ASN A 217 -15.47 -18.03 -0.72
C ASN A 217 -15.56 -18.77 -2.07
N ALA A 218 -14.54 -19.52 -2.43
CA ALA A 218 -14.52 -20.34 -3.65
C ALA A 218 -15.09 -21.76 -3.44
N GLY A 219 -15.49 -22.11 -2.22
CA GLY A 219 -15.92 -23.44 -1.81
C GLY A 219 -17.39 -23.50 -1.40
N ALA A 220 -17.72 -24.44 -0.51
CA ALA A 220 -19.06 -24.55 0.07
C ALA A 220 -19.34 -23.39 1.05
N GLY A 221 -20.62 -23.07 1.27
CA GLY A 221 -21.01 -21.98 2.17
C GLY A 221 -20.48 -22.18 3.59
N ASP A 222 -19.96 -21.10 4.19
CA ASP A 222 -19.39 -21.05 5.54
C ASP A 222 -20.02 -19.90 6.34
N ARG A 223 -19.55 -19.67 7.57
CA ARG A 223 -20.02 -18.63 8.48
C ARG A 223 -18.86 -18.16 9.34
N LEU A 224 -18.60 -16.85 9.34
CA LEU A 224 -17.71 -16.22 10.30
C LEU A 224 -18.45 -16.14 11.65
N ILE A 225 -18.04 -16.94 12.63
CA ILE A 225 -18.75 -17.11 13.91
C ILE A 225 -18.16 -16.29 15.05
N SER A 226 -16.85 -15.97 15.01
CA SER A 226 -16.25 -15.11 16.03
C SER A 226 -14.97 -14.42 15.55
N ALA A 227 -14.61 -13.34 16.23
CA ALA A 227 -13.32 -12.68 16.12
C ALA A 227 -12.69 -12.55 17.51
N SER A 228 -11.36 -12.50 17.58
CA SER A 228 -10.62 -12.25 18.82
C SER A 228 -9.35 -11.44 18.56
N VAL A 229 -8.95 -10.64 19.55
CA VAL A 229 -7.81 -9.72 19.48
C VAL A 229 -7.17 -9.56 20.86
N ASP A 230 -5.87 -9.29 20.90
CA ASP A 230 -5.17 -9.05 22.17
C ASP A 230 -5.30 -7.59 22.66
N PHE A 231 -5.51 -6.65 21.74
CA PHE A 231 -5.53 -5.21 22.01
C PHE A 231 -6.87 -4.66 22.53
N ALA A 232 -7.91 -5.50 22.61
CA ALA A 232 -9.24 -5.14 23.10
C ALA A 232 -9.77 -6.20 24.08
N GLY A 233 -10.81 -5.88 24.85
CA GLY A 233 -11.47 -6.83 25.75
C GLY A 233 -12.28 -7.88 25.00
N ARG A 234 -12.91 -7.49 23.88
CA ARG A 234 -13.63 -8.41 22.98
C ARG A 234 -13.72 -7.87 21.55
N ALA A 235 -13.94 -8.78 20.61
CA ALA A 235 -14.24 -8.46 19.22
C ALA A 235 -15.58 -9.10 18.83
N GLU A 236 -16.46 -8.32 18.23
CA GLU A 236 -17.81 -8.72 17.86
C GLU A 236 -18.02 -8.50 16.36
N ILE A 237 -18.97 -9.23 15.76
CA ILE A 237 -19.36 -9.07 14.36
C ILE A 237 -20.64 -8.26 14.33
N HIS A 238 -20.63 -7.14 13.63
CA HIS A 238 -21.73 -6.17 13.61
C HIS A 238 -22.15 -5.87 12.17
N GLU A 239 -23.37 -5.36 12.02
CA GLU A 239 -23.89 -4.80 10.78
C GLU A 239 -24.46 -3.41 11.03
N MET A 240 -24.52 -2.61 9.97
CA MET A 240 -25.33 -1.40 9.93
C MET A 240 -26.61 -1.70 9.15
N ALA A 241 -27.76 -1.59 9.81
CA ALA A 241 -29.06 -1.82 9.19
C ALA A 241 -29.98 -0.61 9.41
N MET A 242 -30.85 -0.31 8.43
CA MET A 242 -31.89 0.69 8.61
C MET A 242 -33.01 0.10 9.48
N GLU A 243 -33.28 0.76 10.60
CA GLU A 243 -34.47 0.50 11.41
C GLU A 243 -35.36 1.75 11.36
N GLY A 244 -36.31 1.72 10.43
CA GLY A 244 -37.04 2.93 10.02
C GLY A 244 -36.12 3.91 9.29
N GLU A 245 -36.08 5.16 9.75
CA GLU A 245 -35.21 6.21 9.18
C GLU A 245 -33.82 6.28 9.83
N VAL A 246 -33.55 5.43 10.84
CA VAL A 246 -32.29 5.46 11.60
C VAL A 246 -31.41 4.29 11.21
N MET A 247 -30.18 4.58 10.78
CA MET A 247 -29.15 3.56 10.62
C MET A 247 -28.66 3.12 12.00
N ARG A 248 -28.86 1.84 12.33
CA ARG A 248 -28.45 1.26 13.61
C ARG A 248 -27.37 0.21 13.43
N MET A 249 -26.42 0.26 14.34
CA MET A 249 -25.39 -0.77 14.49
C MET A 249 -25.99 -1.92 15.31
N ARG A 250 -25.87 -3.15 14.82
CA ARG A 250 -26.41 -4.35 15.47
C ARG A 250 -25.39 -5.47 15.46
N GLN A 251 -25.19 -6.09 16.62
CA GLN A 251 -24.38 -7.30 16.75
C GLN A 251 -25.07 -8.50 16.07
N LEU A 252 -24.27 -9.35 15.42
CA LEU A 252 -24.67 -10.64 14.85
C LEU A 252 -24.17 -11.78 15.76
N PRO A 253 -24.94 -12.22 16.77
CA PRO A 253 -24.49 -13.24 17.73
C PRO A 253 -24.30 -14.61 17.08
N GLU A 254 -25.08 -14.92 16.04
CA GLU A 254 -24.95 -16.12 15.23
C GLU A 254 -23.89 -15.97 14.11
N GLY A 255 -23.10 -14.91 14.13
CA GLY A 255 -22.08 -14.63 13.12
C GLY A 255 -22.62 -14.19 11.75
N LEU A 256 -21.72 -14.14 10.77
CA LEU A 256 -21.96 -13.65 9.41
C LEU A 256 -21.84 -14.80 8.40
N THR A 257 -22.90 -15.07 7.66
CA THR A 257 -22.90 -16.07 6.58
C THR A 257 -21.97 -15.66 5.44
N ILE A 258 -21.14 -16.58 4.97
CA ILE A 258 -20.27 -16.44 3.80
C ILE A 258 -20.72 -17.47 2.74
N PRO A 259 -21.65 -17.11 1.83
CA PRO A 259 -22.22 -18.08 0.89
C PRO A 259 -21.19 -18.68 -0.06
N ALA A 260 -21.51 -19.84 -0.64
CA ALA A 260 -20.66 -20.50 -1.63
C ALA A 260 -20.51 -19.64 -2.90
N GLY A 261 -19.29 -19.46 -3.40
CA GLY A 261 -19.01 -18.68 -4.61
C GLY A 261 -19.12 -17.17 -4.45
N GLU A 262 -19.46 -16.67 -3.26
CA GLU A 262 -19.74 -15.26 -3.01
C GLU A 262 -18.56 -14.56 -2.31
N THR A 263 -18.53 -13.24 -2.45
CA THR A 263 -17.62 -12.37 -1.70
C THR A 263 -18.43 -11.51 -0.73
N VAL A 264 -18.05 -11.55 0.55
CA VAL A 264 -18.65 -10.76 1.61
C VAL A 264 -17.66 -9.70 2.08
N GLU A 265 -18.10 -8.44 2.06
CA GLU A 265 -17.28 -7.31 2.50
C GLU A 265 -17.68 -6.83 3.89
N LEU A 266 -16.72 -6.86 4.82
CA LEU A 266 -16.80 -6.09 6.05
C LEU A 266 -16.18 -4.72 5.77
N LYS A 267 -17.02 -3.69 5.64
CA LYS A 267 -16.63 -2.33 5.26
C LYS A 267 -17.38 -1.27 6.07
N PRO A 268 -16.85 -0.04 6.13
CA PRO A 268 -17.54 1.06 6.79
C PRO A 268 -18.95 1.27 6.27
N GLY A 269 -19.93 1.35 7.19
CA GLY A 269 -21.34 1.49 6.83
C GLY A 269 -22.06 0.19 6.46
N GLY A 270 -21.40 -0.97 6.52
CA GLY A 270 -21.98 -2.29 6.33
C GLY A 270 -21.64 -3.25 7.46
N TYR A 271 -21.32 -4.51 7.12
CA TYR A 271 -20.75 -5.46 8.07
C TYR A 271 -19.38 -4.97 8.56
N HIS A 272 -19.03 -5.20 9.82
CA HIS A 272 -17.73 -4.83 10.36
C HIS A 272 -17.40 -5.61 11.62
N LEU A 273 -16.11 -5.68 11.94
CA LEU A 273 -15.63 -6.13 13.23
C LEU A 273 -15.67 -4.95 14.19
N MET A 274 -16.28 -5.13 15.35
CA MET A 274 -16.35 -4.13 16.40
C MET A 274 -15.44 -4.56 17.55
N PHE A 275 -14.34 -3.83 17.75
CA PHE A 275 -13.41 -4.04 18.84
C PHE A 275 -13.86 -3.19 20.03
N MET A 276 -14.24 -3.84 21.12
CA MET A 276 -14.78 -3.21 22.33
C MET A 276 -13.76 -3.27 23.46
N GLU A 277 -13.76 -2.24 24.31
CA GLU A 277 -12.87 -2.16 25.48
C GLU A 277 -11.40 -2.15 25.05
N LEU A 278 -11.04 -1.19 24.18
CA LEU A 278 -9.67 -1.02 23.74
C LEU A 278 -8.73 -0.80 24.94
N LYS A 279 -7.65 -1.59 24.98
CA LYS A 279 -6.61 -1.50 26.02
C LYS A 279 -5.60 -0.40 25.71
N GLN A 280 -5.47 -0.05 24.43
CA GLN A 280 -4.55 0.94 23.89
C GLN A 280 -5.12 1.54 22.60
N PRO A 281 -4.72 2.77 22.21
CA PRO A 281 -5.13 3.34 20.94
C PRO A 281 -4.57 2.55 19.76
N LEU A 282 -5.34 2.47 18.67
CA LEU A 282 -4.82 2.04 17.38
C LEU A 282 -4.16 3.23 16.69
N VAL A 283 -2.86 3.11 16.38
CA VAL A 283 -2.07 4.21 15.81
C VAL A 283 -1.92 4.02 14.30
N GLU A 284 -2.15 5.07 13.53
CA GLU A 284 -2.00 5.04 12.07
C GLU A 284 -0.59 4.58 11.66
N GLY A 285 -0.52 3.71 10.67
CA GLY A 285 0.71 3.11 10.17
C GLY A 285 1.10 1.81 10.88
N GLU A 286 0.56 1.53 12.07
CA GLU A 286 0.77 0.26 12.75
C GLU A 286 -0.03 -0.89 12.12
N THR A 287 0.28 -2.11 12.55
CA THR A 287 -0.47 -3.31 12.19
C THR A 287 -0.90 -4.01 13.47
N VAL A 288 -2.18 -4.38 13.53
CA VAL A 288 -2.74 -5.18 14.62
C VAL A 288 -3.32 -6.47 14.09
N ASN A 289 -3.18 -7.56 14.83
CA ASN A 289 -3.66 -8.87 14.39
C ASN A 289 -5.07 -9.15 14.90
N VAL A 290 -5.92 -9.70 14.04
CA VAL A 290 -7.22 -10.26 14.40
C VAL A 290 -7.27 -11.73 14.06
N THR A 291 -7.76 -12.56 14.98
CA THR A 291 -8.04 -13.97 14.71
C THR A 291 -9.52 -14.15 14.44
N LEU A 292 -9.84 -14.63 13.25
CA LEU A 292 -11.18 -14.91 12.77
C LEU A 292 -11.45 -16.42 12.82
N LYS A 293 -12.63 -16.80 13.29
CA LYS A 293 -13.08 -18.20 13.35
C LYS A 293 -14.28 -18.40 12.46
N PHE A 294 -14.15 -19.34 11.55
CA PHE A 294 -15.21 -19.81 10.67
C PHE A 294 -15.78 -21.14 11.20
N GLU A 295 -17.06 -21.37 10.94
CA GLU A 295 -17.78 -22.57 11.38
C GLU A 295 -17.18 -23.84 10.76
N LYS A 296 -16.78 -23.78 9.49
CA LYS A 296 -16.25 -24.94 8.75
C LYS A 296 -14.76 -24.84 8.44
N ALA A 297 -14.30 -23.69 7.95
CA ALA A 297 -12.90 -23.52 7.52
C ALA A 297 -11.90 -23.45 8.68
N GLY A 298 -12.36 -23.20 9.92
CA GLY A 298 -11.50 -23.12 11.11
C GLY A 298 -11.05 -21.69 11.40
N GLU A 299 -9.84 -21.54 11.95
CA GLU A 299 -9.33 -20.25 12.44
C GLU A 299 -8.19 -19.72 11.58
N VAL A 300 -8.14 -18.40 11.41
CA VAL A 300 -7.07 -17.69 10.69
C VAL A 300 -6.76 -16.37 11.37
N THR A 301 -5.48 -16.06 11.52
CA THR A 301 -5.02 -14.76 11.97
C THR A 301 -4.69 -13.88 10.77
N LEU A 302 -5.26 -12.67 10.76
CA LEU A 302 -5.16 -11.68 9.72
C LEU A 302 -4.53 -10.39 10.30
N PRO A 303 -3.43 -9.87 9.70
CA PRO A 303 -2.96 -8.53 10.02
C PRO A 303 -3.93 -7.49 9.46
N LEU A 304 -4.29 -6.51 10.29
CA LEU A 304 -5.05 -5.33 9.91
C LEU A 304 -4.11 -4.13 9.99
N ARG A 305 -3.83 -3.51 8.84
CA ARG A 305 -3.12 -2.24 8.83
C ARG A 305 -4.02 -1.14 9.38
N VAL A 306 -3.50 -0.33 10.29
CA VAL A 306 -4.23 0.79 10.86
C VAL A 306 -4.07 1.99 9.94
N GLY A 307 -5.14 2.35 9.23
CA GLY A 307 -5.22 3.53 8.39
C GLY A 307 -5.66 4.78 9.16
N PRO A 308 -5.78 5.94 8.48
CA PRO A 308 -6.29 7.16 9.10
C PRO A 308 -7.72 6.97 9.62
N ARG A 309 -8.19 7.88 10.49
CA ARG A 309 -9.51 7.77 11.13
C ARG A 309 -10.69 7.69 10.15
N ASN A 310 -10.52 8.21 8.94
CA ASN A 310 -11.49 8.17 7.84
C ASN A 310 -11.20 7.09 6.79
N ALA A 311 -10.31 6.12 7.06
CA ALA A 311 -9.99 5.06 6.12
C ALA A 311 -11.26 4.32 5.67
N GLY A 312 -11.50 4.23 4.36
CA GLY A 312 -12.65 3.52 3.79
C GLY A 312 -14.02 4.21 3.93
N THR A 313 -14.11 5.48 4.36
CA THR A 313 -15.34 6.26 4.14
C THR A 313 -15.36 6.79 2.70
N GLU A 314 -16.45 6.58 1.97
CA GLU A 314 -16.71 7.33 0.74
C GLU A 314 -16.89 8.82 1.08
N ASP A 315 -16.09 9.68 0.43
CA ASP A 315 -16.19 11.12 0.55
C ASP A 315 -17.49 11.58 -0.12
N LYS A 316 -18.59 11.65 0.67
CA LYS A 316 -19.78 12.38 0.25
C LYS A 316 -19.45 13.86 0.36
N GLY A 317 -18.79 14.37 -0.68
CA GLY A 317 -18.47 15.79 -0.85
C GLY A 317 -19.70 16.63 -0.56
N ASN A 318 -19.71 17.25 0.61
CA ASN A 318 -20.73 18.17 1.03
C ASN A 318 -20.44 19.50 0.34
N ALA A 319 -21.05 19.70 -0.82
CA ALA A 319 -21.11 20.98 -1.50
C ALA A 319 -22.02 21.93 -0.69
N HIS A 320 -21.46 22.57 0.35
CA HIS A 320 -22.07 23.78 0.89
C HIS A 320 -21.54 25.00 0.15
N HIS A 321 -22.41 25.54 -0.70
CA HIS A 321 -22.39 26.94 -1.10
C HIS A 321 -22.36 27.83 0.14
N GLY A 322 -21.32 28.64 0.29
CA GLY A 322 -21.28 29.80 1.16
C GLY A 322 -21.40 31.07 0.30
N HIS A 323 -22.46 31.82 0.56
CA HIS A 323 -22.84 33.11 -0.04
C HIS A 323 -21.81 34.22 0.17
#